data_AF-A0A973GAI2-F1
#
_entry.id   AF-A0A973GAI2-F1
#
_cell.length_a   1.000
_cell.length_b   1.000
_cell.length_c   1.000
_cell.angle_alpha   90.00
_cell.angle_beta   90.00
_cell.angle_gamma   90.00
#
_symmetry.space_group_name_H-M   'P 1'
#
loop_
_entity.id
_entity.type
_entity.pdbx_description
1 polymer ?
#
loop_
_entity_poly.entity_id
_entity_poly.type
_entity_poly.pdbx_seq_one_letter_code
_entity_poly.pdbx_strand_id
1 'polypeptide(L)'
;VVDRLRPGLTQQQVDQISAEFGVRLSQDAATLWMWHDGERLNYEGDWRVPSLTPCKAFCSLRASLQRSAHQHELTWDEEAFDDPVLGGPDSIYLTSMFDRQYVILFHNDSPVVMNCEDPDAPNSPTGSYGVVGGLGATISLTERICWWRWALDNGCWSFTADGTWDVDDTRLPGQLIGLHVRDNAE
;
A
#
# COMPACT_ATOMS: atom_id res chain seq x y z
N VAL A 1 15.65 17.83 -4.00
CA VAL A 1 15.65 16.36 -3.87
C VAL A 1 15.46 16.06 -2.39
N VAL A 2 14.57 15.16 -2.01
CA VAL A 2 14.39 14.78 -0.61
C VAL A 2 15.42 13.68 -0.31
N ASP A 3 16.47 14.00 0.43
CA ASP A 3 17.64 13.11 0.61
C ASP A 3 17.31 11.72 1.15
N ARG A 4 16.17 11.58 1.85
CA ARG A 4 15.67 10.31 2.39
C ARG A 4 15.19 9.32 1.31
N LEU A 5 14.84 9.78 0.12
CA LEU A 5 14.31 8.92 -0.94
C LEU A 5 15.47 8.32 -1.77
N ARG A 6 15.33 7.04 -2.13
CA ARG A 6 16.26 6.39 -3.05
C ARG A 6 16.06 6.96 -4.46
N PRO A 7 17.11 7.03 -5.31
CA PRO A 7 16.91 7.34 -6.71
C PRO A 7 15.88 6.39 -7.33
N GLY A 8 15.08 6.89 -8.26
CA GLY A 8 14.13 6.07 -9.00
C GLY A 8 14.81 5.02 -9.88
N LEU A 9 14.08 3.96 -10.18
CA LEU A 9 14.50 2.88 -11.07
C LEU A 9 14.28 3.25 -12.54
N THR A 10 15.04 2.61 -13.43
CA THR A 10 14.68 2.59 -14.86
C THR A 10 13.55 1.59 -15.10
N GLN A 11 12.81 1.74 -16.20
CA GLN A 11 11.78 0.76 -16.60
C GLN A 11 12.35 -0.67 -16.68
N GLN A 12 13.56 -0.82 -17.25
CA GLN A 12 14.24 -2.12 -17.33
C GLN A 12 14.50 -2.73 -15.95
N GLN A 13 14.90 -1.91 -14.96
CA GLN A 13 15.11 -2.39 -13.59
C GLN A 13 13.79 -2.80 -12.94
N VAL A 14 12.71 -2.03 -13.16
CA VAL A 14 11.36 -2.38 -12.69
C VAL A 14 10.94 -3.72 -13.26
N ASP A 15 10.98 -3.87 -14.59
CA ASP A 15 10.57 -5.10 -15.28
C ASP A 15 11.38 -6.32 -14.81
N GLN A 16 12.69 -6.16 -14.65
CA GLN A 16 13.57 -7.22 -14.15
C GLN A 16 13.20 -7.64 -12.73
N ILE A 17 13.05 -6.68 -11.82
CA ILE A 17 12.71 -6.97 -10.41
C ILE A 17 11.32 -7.60 -10.34
N SER A 18 10.32 -7.06 -11.02
CA SER A 18 8.95 -7.58 -10.99
C SER A 18 8.85 -9.01 -11.55
N ALA A 19 9.61 -9.31 -12.62
CA ALA A 19 9.65 -10.65 -13.20
C ALA A 19 10.19 -11.72 -12.24
N GLU A 20 11.11 -11.37 -11.33
CA GLU A 20 11.61 -12.32 -10.30
C GLU A 20 10.52 -12.80 -9.34
N PHE A 21 9.43 -12.04 -9.20
CA PHE A 21 8.29 -12.35 -8.32
C PHE A 21 7.04 -12.77 -9.10
N GLY A 22 7.12 -12.89 -10.44
CA GLY A 22 5.96 -13.25 -11.27
C GLY A 22 4.86 -12.19 -11.31
N VAL A 23 5.19 -10.93 -11.01
CA VAL A 23 4.27 -9.80 -11.05
C VAL A 23 4.55 -8.96 -12.29
N ARG A 24 3.49 -8.47 -12.95
CA ARG A 24 3.63 -7.45 -14.00
C ARG A 24 2.97 -6.18 -13.52
N LEU A 25 3.75 -5.12 -13.38
CA LEU A 25 3.23 -3.82 -13.00
C LEU A 25 2.62 -3.12 -14.22
N SER A 26 1.49 -2.44 -14.00
CA SER A 26 1.01 -1.44 -14.95
C SER A 26 1.99 -0.27 -15.06
N GLN A 27 1.84 0.56 -16.10
CA GLN A 27 2.67 1.76 -16.23
C GLN A 27 2.46 2.74 -15.06
N ASP A 28 1.23 2.86 -14.56
CA ASP A 28 0.88 3.71 -13.42
C ASP A 28 1.62 3.24 -12.15
N ALA A 29 1.58 1.93 -11.90
CA ALA A 29 2.31 1.30 -10.80
C ALA A 29 3.83 1.47 -10.93
N ALA A 30 4.39 1.16 -12.10
CA ALA A 30 5.83 1.27 -12.36
C ALA A 30 6.35 2.70 -12.18
N THR A 31 5.57 3.70 -12.58
CA THR A 31 5.94 5.13 -12.50
C THR A 31 6.30 5.55 -11.08
N LEU A 32 5.69 4.94 -10.06
CA LEU A 32 5.96 5.26 -8.66
C LEU A 32 7.38 4.90 -8.24
N TRP A 33 7.85 3.69 -8.57
CA TRP A 33 9.23 3.26 -8.26
C TRP A 33 10.25 3.82 -9.26
N MET A 34 9.82 4.21 -10.46
CA MET A 34 10.64 4.98 -11.39
C MET A 34 10.86 6.43 -10.91
N TRP A 35 9.95 6.97 -10.09
CA TRP A 35 10.17 8.24 -9.42
C TRP A 35 11.15 8.10 -8.25
N HIS A 36 10.86 7.20 -7.31
CA HIS A 36 11.73 6.87 -6.18
C HIS A 36 11.58 5.41 -5.76
N ASP A 37 12.70 4.68 -5.61
CA ASP A 37 12.70 3.29 -5.16
C ASP A 37 12.56 3.16 -3.62
N GLY A 38 11.52 3.76 -3.05
CA GLY A 38 11.31 3.77 -1.61
C GLY A 38 12.29 4.66 -0.85
N GLU A 39 12.35 4.44 0.46
CA GLU A 39 13.18 5.20 1.39
C GLU A 39 14.55 4.56 1.63
N ARG A 40 15.58 5.38 1.84
CA ARG A 40 16.96 4.95 2.10
C ARG A 40 17.10 4.27 3.46
N LEU A 41 16.43 4.81 4.46
CA LEU A 41 16.49 4.31 5.81
C LEU A 41 15.50 3.15 5.97
N ASN A 42 15.99 2.03 6.50
CA ASN A 42 15.16 0.86 6.76
C ASN A 42 14.44 1.08 8.09
N TYR A 43 13.23 1.62 8.00
CA TYR A 43 12.39 1.99 9.14
C TYR A 43 11.52 0.84 9.65
N GLU A 44 11.94 -0.40 9.38
CA GLU A 44 11.19 -1.61 9.71
C GLU A 44 10.93 -1.67 11.22
N GLY A 45 9.68 -1.39 11.63
CA GLY A 45 9.22 -1.48 13.02
C GLY A 45 9.18 -0.16 13.81
N ASP A 46 9.58 0.97 13.23
CA ASP A 46 9.39 2.29 13.86
C ASP A 46 8.31 3.07 13.12
N TRP A 47 7.15 3.24 13.74
CA TRP A 47 6.02 3.98 13.15
C TRP A 47 6.19 5.50 13.26
N ARG A 48 7.18 5.97 14.03
CA ARG A 48 7.42 7.40 14.29
C ARG A 48 8.33 8.06 13.27
N VAL A 49 9.00 7.27 12.43
CA VAL A 49 10.01 7.78 11.52
C VAL A 49 9.39 8.52 10.33
N PRO A 50 10.07 9.57 9.85
CA PRO A 50 9.57 10.41 8.77
C PRO A 50 9.53 9.64 7.45
N SER A 51 8.35 9.12 7.12
CA SER A 51 8.02 8.60 5.79
C SER A 51 7.29 9.63 4.91
N LEU A 52 6.90 9.28 3.69
CA LEU A 52 5.99 10.07 2.84
C LEU A 52 4.60 10.25 3.47
N THR A 53 4.17 9.31 4.31
CA THR A 53 2.90 9.36 5.04
C THR A 53 3.11 8.99 6.51
N PRO A 54 2.25 9.46 7.44
CA PRO A 54 2.31 9.03 8.83
C PRO A 54 2.18 7.52 8.98
N CYS A 55 2.97 6.96 9.89
CA CYS A 55 2.88 5.57 10.36
C CYS A 55 3.08 4.47 9.30
N LYS A 56 3.49 4.78 8.07
CA LYS A 56 3.74 3.77 7.04
C LYS A 56 5.01 4.04 6.24
N ALA A 57 5.86 3.03 6.09
CA ALA A 57 7.12 3.17 5.36
C ALA A 57 6.94 2.99 3.84
N PHE A 58 7.51 3.88 3.03
CA PHE A 58 7.55 3.71 1.57
C PHE A 58 8.66 2.73 1.17
N CYS A 59 8.25 1.54 0.76
CA CYS A 59 9.18 0.44 0.49
C CYS A 59 9.79 0.53 -0.91
N SER A 60 11.05 0.11 -1.05
CA SER A 60 11.63 -0.18 -2.38
C SER A 60 10.81 -1.24 -3.11
N LEU A 61 10.86 -1.27 -4.44
CA LEU A 61 10.08 -2.22 -5.25
C LEU A 61 10.35 -3.67 -4.84
N ARG A 62 11.62 -4.04 -4.69
CA ARG A 62 11.99 -5.41 -4.29
C ARG A 62 11.42 -5.77 -2.92
N ALA A 63 11.55 -4.88 -1.93
CA ALA A 63 11.03 -5.13 -0.59
C ALA A 63 9.49 -5.17 -0.56
N SER A 64 8.84 -4.38 -1.42
CA SER A 64 7.38 -4.40 -1.64
C SER A 64 6.92 -5.77 -2.16
N LEU A 65 7.57 -6.27 -3.21
CA LEU A 65 7.25 -7.56 -3.81
C LEU A 65 7.58 -8.75 -2.90
N GLN A 66 8.71 -8.71 -2.17
CA GLN A 66 9.06 -9.73 -1.18
C GLN A 66 7.98 -9.85 -0.10
N ARG A 67 7.51 -8.73 0.45
CA ARG A 67 6.44 -8.71 1.45
C ARG A 67 5.11 -9.19 0.86
N SER A 68 4.81 -8.79 -0.36
CA SER A 68 3.58 -9.19 -1.05
C SER A 68 3.54 -10.70 -1.30
N ALA A 69 4.66 -11.27 -1.77
CA ALA A 69 4.81 -12.72 -1.94
C ALA A 69 4.66 -13.46 -0.60
N HIS A 70 5.29 -12.94 0.47
CA HIS A 70 5.15 -13.52 1.81
C HIS A 70 3.71 -13.45 2.33
N GLN A 71 3.02 -12.31 2.13
CA GLN A 71 1.63 -12.14 2.55
C GLN A 71 0.68 -13.07 1.78
N HIS A 72 0.93 -13.26 0.48
CA HIS A 72 0.24 -14.27 -0.32
C HIS A 72 0.47 -15.67 0.25
N GLU A 73 1.72 -16.09 0.49
CA GLU A 73 2.03 -17.41 1.08
C GLU A 73 1.34 -17.64 2.44
N LEU A 74 1.18 -16.60 3.26
CA LEU A 74 0.53 -16.70 4.57
C LEU A 74 -0.99 -16.82 4.51
N THR A 75 -1.62 -16.22 3.49
CA THR A 75 -3.09 -16.04 3.45
C THR A 75 -3.77 -16.81 2.34
N TRP A 76 -2.99 -17.33 1.38
CA TRP A 76 -3.51 -18.10 0.28
C TRP A 76 -3.77 -19.54 0.72
N ASP A 77 -5.00 -19.98 0.52
CA ASP A 77 -5.44 -21.35 0.73
C ASP A 77 -6.09 -21.86 -0.56
N GLU A 78 -5.38 -22.73 -1.28
CA GLU A 78 -5.84 -23.29 -2.56
C GLU A 78 -7.10 -24.14 -2.38
N GLU A 79 -7.24 -24.86 -1.26
CA GLU A 79 -8.39 -25.73 -1.01
C GLU A 79 -9.66 -24.93 -0.76
N ALA A 80 -9.55 -23.81 -0.04
CA ALA A 80 -10.68 -22.91 0.20
C ALA A 80 -11.16 -22.22 -1.09
N PHE A 81 -10.28 -22.00 -2.07
CA PHE A 81 -10.62 -21.35 -3.35
C PHE A 81 -11.36 -22.29 -4.31
N ASP A 82 -10.99 -23.58 -4.34
CA ASP A 82 -11.56 -24.56 -5.26
C ASP A 82 -12.94 -25.10 -4.81
N ASP A 83 -13.26 -25.07 -3.51
CA ASP A 83 -14.59 -25.44 -2.97
C ASP A 83 -15.12 -24.39 -1.97
N PRO A 84 -15.58 -23.22 -2.44
CA PRO A 84 -16.01 -22.14 -1.58
C PRO A 84 -17.33 -22.50 -0.87
N VAL A 85 -17.28 -22.82 0.43
CA VAL A 85 -18.48 -22.97 1.26
C VAL A 85 -19.07 -21.58 1.55
N LEU A 86 -19.92 -21.11 0.62
CA LEU A 86 -20.60 -19.82 0.72
C LEU A 86 -21.49 -19.73 1.98
N GLY A 87 -21.25 -18.73 2.83
CA GLY A 87 -22.01 -18.47 4.06
C GLY A 87 -21.51 -19.21 5.30
N GLY A 88 -20.44 -20.00 5.20
CA GLY A 88 -19.67 -20.52 6.33
C GLY A 88 -18.58 -19.55 6.80
N PRO A 89 -17.89 -19.84 7.91
CA PRO A 89 -16.71 -19.07 8.34
C PRO A 89 -15.69 -18.91 7.20
N ASP A 90 -15.56 -19.92 6.33
CA ASP A 90 -14.70 -19.98 5.13
C ASP A 90 -14.95 -18.84 4.12
N SER A 91 -16.15 -18.28 4.07
CA SER A 91 -16.46 -17.14 3.20
C SER A 91 -15.75 -15.84 3.61
N ILE A 92 -15.47 -15.66 4.91
CA ILE A 92 -14.65 -14.54 5.40
C ILE A 92 -13.19 -14.77 5.04
N TYR A 93 -12.73 -16.03 5.11
CA TYR A 93 -11.36 -16.39 4.76
C TYR A 93 -11.05 -16.13 3.27
N LEU A 94 -11.97 -16.43 2.36
CA LEU A 94 -11.82 -16.12 0.94
C LEU A 94 -11.67 -14.62 0.66
N THR A 95 -12.46 -13.79 1.34
CA THR A 95 -12.34 -12.34 1.20
C THR A 95 -11.03 -11.79 1.78
N SER A 96 -10.37 -12.53 2.68
CA SER A 96 -9.10 -12.13 3.28
C SER A 96 -7.84 -12.55 2.52
N MET A 97 -7.96 -13.33 1.44
CA MET A 97 -6.79 -13.79 0.69
C MET A 97 -6.04 -12.64 0.03
N PHE A 98 -4.72 -12.68 0.11
CA PHE A 98 -3.86 -11.70 -0.55
C PHE A 98 -3.47 -12.22 -1.95
N ASP A 99 -3.97 -11.57 -3.01
CA ASP A 99 -3.69 -11.97 -4.39
C ASP A 99 -2.20 -11.81 -4.76
N ARG A 100 -1.66 -12.67 -5.63
CA ARG A 100 -0.26 -12.54 -6.10
C ARG A 100 0.02 -11.24 -6.84
N GLN A 101 -0.99 -10.64 -7.45
CA GLN A 101 -0.89 -9.38 -8.18
C GLN A 101 -1.12 -8.16 -7.27
N TYR A 102 -1.34 -8.36 -5.98
CA TYR A 102 -1.36 -7.27 -5.01
C TYR A 102 0.07 -6.91 -4.62
N VAL A 103 0.38 -5.61 -4.66
CA VAL A 103 1.71 -5.09 -4.35
C VAL A 103 1.62 -4.12 -3.18
N ILE A 104 2.22 -4.48 -2.04
CA ILE A 104 2.30 -3.62 -0.87
C ILE A 104 3.13 -2.38 -1.20
N LEU A 105 2.49 -1.22 -1.17
CA LEU A 105 3.13 0.06 -1.44
C LEU A 105 3.70 0.70 -0.16
N PHE A 106 2.86 0.78 0.88
CA PHE A 106 3.25 1.29 2.18
C PHE A 106 3.06 0.21 3.24
N HIS A 107 4.10 -0.05 4.02
CA HIS A 107 4.09 -1.10 5.02
C HIS A 107 3.80 -0.56 6.42
N ASN A 108 2.84 -1.22 7.09
CA ASN A 108 2.58 -1.25 8.53
C ASN A 108 1.59 -2.42 8.82
N ASP A 109 0.90 -2.40 9.96
CA ASP A 109 -0.11 -3.40 10.35
C ASP A 109 -1.35 -3.45 9.43
N SER A 110 -1.61 -2.39 8.66
CA SER A 110 -2.68 -2.32 7.64
C SER A 110 -2.11 -1.68 6.38
N PRO A 111 -1.38 -2.46 5.56
CA PRO A 111 -0.60 -1.93 4.46
C PRO A 111 -1.51 -1.31 3.40
N VAL A 112 -1.01 -0.24 2.78
CA VAL A 112 -1.61 0.24 1.53
C VAL A 112 -1.07 -0.63 0.41
N VAL A 113 -1.99 -1.23 -0.33
CA VAL A 113 -1.76 -2.18 -1.41
C VAL A 113 -2.20 -1.54 -2.72
N MET A 114 -1.47 -1.84 -3.78
CA MET A 114 -1.81 -1.54 -5.16
C MET A 114 -2.26 -2.83 -5.84
N ASN A 115 -3.42 -2.80 -6.49
CA ASN A 115 -3.91 -3.91 -7.30
C ASN A 115 -3.30 -3.81 -8.71
N CYS A 116 -2.48 -4.80 -9.06
CA CYS A 116 -1.83 -4.95 -10.36
C CYS A 116 -2.34 -6.17 -11.14
N GLU A 117 -3.57 -6.64 -10.88
CA GLU A 117 -4.18 -7.80 -11.57
C GLU A 117 -4.20 -7.62 -13.09
N ASP A 118 -4.46 -6.41 -13.57
CA ASP A 118 -4.42 -6.05 -14.99
C ASP A 118 -3.20 -5.16 -15.28
N PRO A 119 -2.12 -5.70 -15.89
CA PRO A 119 -0.94 -4.92 -16.24
C PRO A 119 -1.17 -3.93 -17.38
N ASP A 120 -2.25 -4.10 -18.15
CA ASP A 120 -2.61 -3.21 -19.27
C ASP A 120 -3.64 -2.14 -18.83
N ALA A 121 -4.10 -2.18 -17.57
CA ALA A 121 -5.00 -1.19 -17.03
C ALA A 121 -4.35 0.22 -17.03
N PRO A 122 -5.13 1.27 -17.34
CA PRO A 122 -4.60 2.63 -17.34
C PRO A 122 -4.20 3.12 -15.94
N ASN A 123 -4.78 2.51 -14.89
CA ASN A 123 -4.58 2.89 -13.50
C ASN A 123 -4.45 1.61 -12.66
N SER A 124 -3.59 1.62 -11.65
CA SER A 124 -3.57 0.55 -10.64
C SER A 124 -4.20 1.06 -9.34
N PRO A 125 -5.44 0.64 -9.04
CA PRO A 125 -6.15 1.16 -7.87
C PRO A 125 -5.47 0.68 -6.59
N THR A 126 -5.65 1.45 -5.53
CA THR A 126 -4.98 1.29 -4.24
C THR A 126 -5.99 1.21 -3.12
N GLY A 127 -5.78 0.32 -2.15
CA GLY A 127 -6.65 0.14 -0.99
C GLY A 127 -5.84 -0.24 0.25
N SER A 128 -6.44 -0.19 1.43
CA SER A 128 -5.85 -0.86 2.59
C SER A 128 -6.20 -2.33 2.57
N TYR A 129 -5.22 -3.15 2.88
CA TYR A 129 -5.44 -4.56 3.12
C TYR A 129 -5.49 -4.83 4.62
N GLY A 130 -6.52 -5.53 5.07
CA GLY A 130 -6.67 -6.01 6.43
C GLY A 130 -6.76 -7.53 6.46
N VAL A 131 -6.10 -8.18 7.42
CA VAL A 131 -6.02 -9.66 7.52
C VAL A 131 -7.39 -10.34 7.63
N VAL A 132 -8.42 -9.66 8.12
CA VAL A 132 -9.78 -10.21 8.24
C VAL A 132 -10.72 -9.71 7.14
N GLY A 133 -10.42 -8.55 6.54
CA GLY A 133 -11.30 -7.88 5.59
C GLY A 133 -10.84 -7.91 4.14
N GLY A 134 -9.63 -8.41 3.88
CA GLY A 134 -9.00 -8.37 2.57
C GLY A 134 -8.65 -6.97 2.11
N LEU A 135 -8.59 -6.81 0.80
CA LEU A 135 -8.45 -5.50 0.17
C LEU A 135 -9.77 -4.74 0.35
N GLY A 136 -9.74 -3.71 1.21
CA GLY A 136 -10.81 -2.75 1.33
C GLY A 136 -11.04 -2.02 0.02
N ALA A 137 -12.12 -1.23 -0.06
CA ALA A 137 -12.40 -0.59 -1.33
C ALA A 137 -11.29 0.39 -1.76
N THR A 138 -11.23 0.61 -3.07
CA THR A 138 -10.01 1.10 -3.72
C THR A 138 -10.24 2.44 -4.42
N ILE A 139 -9.15 3.20 -4.57
CA ILE A 139 -9.08 4.45 -5.34
C ILE A 139 -7.82 4.52 -6.17
N SER A 140 -7.81 5.39 -7.17
CA SER A 140 -6.57 5.68 -7.92
C SER A 140 -5.46 6.20 -7.00
N LEU A 141 -4.20 5.95 -7.38
CA LEU A 141 -3.04 6.52 -6.71
C LEU A 141 -3.10 8.06 -6.69
N THR A 142 -3.56 8.68 -7.78
CA THR A 142 -3.72 10.13 -7.89
C THR A 142 -4.69 10.67 -6.84
N GLU A 143 -5.85 10.04 -6.68
CA GLU A 143 -6.84 10.42 -5.67
C GLU A 143 -6.29 10.26 -4.25
N ARG A 144 -5.50 9.20 -4.01
CA ARG A 144 -4.85 8.98 -2.73
C ARG A 144 -3.84 10.09 -2.40
N ILE A 145 -3.04 10.51 -3.38
CA ILE A 145 -2.09 11.63 -3.23
C ILE A 145 -2.84 12.95 -2.97
N CYS A 146 -3.97 13.19 -3.65
CA CYS A 146 -4.82 14.35 -3.40
C CYS A 146 -5.31 14.39 -1.94
N TRP A 147 -5.68 13.24 -1.37
CA TRP A 147 -6.05 13.12 0.03
C TRP A 147 -4.90 13.43 0.99
N TRP A 148 -3.70 12.90 0.74
CA TRP A 148 -2.52 13.20 1.57
C TRP A 148 -2.17 14.68 1.55
N ARG A 149 -2.26 15.31 0.38
CA ARG A 149 -2.08 16.76 0.26
C ARG A 149 -3.15 17.52 1.04
N TRP A 150 -4.42 17.13 0.91
CA TRP A 150 -5.50 17.75 1.68
C TRP A 150 -5.25 17.63 3.20
N ALA A 151 -4.78 16.49 3.68
CA ALA A 151 -4.49 16.26 5.09
C ALA A 151 -3.38 17.20 5.60
N LEU A 152 -2.34 17.43 4.80
CA LEU A 152 -1.30 18.42 5.07
C LEU A 152 -1.86 19.85 5.06
N ASP A 153 -2.60 20.21 4.01
CA ASP A 153 -3.12 21.58 3.81
C ASP A 153 -4.13 21.99 4.88
N ASN A 154 -4.81 21.04 5.53
CA ASN A 154 -5.81 21.29 6.58
C ASN A 154 -5.27 21.04 8.00
N GLY A 155 -3.98 20.71 8.13
CA GLY A 155 -3.33 20.47 9.42
C GLY A 155 -3.77 19.17 10.11
N CYS A 156 -4.36 18.23 9.37
CA CYS A 156 -4.57 16.87 9.87
C CYS A 156 -3.21 16.17 10.05
N TRP A 157 -2.28 16.41 9.12
CA TRP A 157 -0.92 15.90 9.19
C TRP A 157 0.07 17.05 9.32
N SER A 158 1.05 16.92 10.21
CA SER A 158 2.13 17.89 10.34
C SER A 158 3.45 17.22 10.73
N PHE A 159 4.55 17.94 10.55
CA PHE A 159 5.85 17.52 11.07
C PHE A 159 6.15 18.25 12.37
N THR A 160 6.58 17.50 13.37
CA THR A 160 7.09 18.03 14.64
C THR A 160 8.52 18.58 14.45
N ALA A 161 9.02 19.29 15.46
CA ALA A 161 10.37 19.86 15.45
C ALA A 161 11.49 18.79 15.43
N ASP A 162 11.21 17.57 15.88
CA ASP A 162 12.16 16.44 15.83
C ASP A 162 12.09 15.67 14.49
N GLY A 163 11.25 16.13 13.55
CA GLY A 163 11.11 15.54 12.23
C GLY A 163 10.24 14.30 12.19
N THR A 164 9.43 14.04 13.22
CA THR A 164 8.42 12.96 13.22
C THR A 164 7.07 13.46 12.71
N TRP A 165 6.17 12.53 12.37
CA TRP A 165 4.80 12.87 12.00
C TRP A 165 3.94 13.11 13.25
N ASP A 166 3.09 14.13 13.20
CA ASP A 166 1.98 14.35 14.13
C ASP A 166 0.66 14.32 13.35
N VAL A 167 -0.36 13.70 13.95
CA VAL A 167 -1.67 13.47 13.35
C VAL A 167 -2.76 14.00 14.28
N ASP A 168 -3.53 14.97 13.80
CA ASP A 168 -4.69 15.54 14.50
C ASP A 168 -5.98 14.99 13.91
N ASP A 169 -6.44 13.87 14.48
CA ASP A 169 -7.67 13.19 14.04
C ASP A 169 -8.94 14.03 14.25
N THR A 170 -8.90 15.06 15.09
CA THR A 170 -10.05 15.95 15.32
C THR A 170 -10.36 16.83 14.11
N ARG A 171 -9.41 16.96 13.19
CA ARG A 171 -9.54 17.71 11.93
C ARG A 171 -9.99 16.85 10.76
N LEU A 172 -10.08 15.54 10.96
CA LEU A 172 -10.62 14.65 9.94
C LEU A 172 -12.08 15.01 9.65
N PRO A 173 -12.51 14.95 8.39
CA PRO A 173 -13.88 15.28 8.02
C PRO A 173 -14.83 14.29 8.71
N GLY A 174 -15.61 14.77 9.68
CA GLY A 174 -16.47 13.94 10.55
C GLY A 174 -17.62 13.20 9.87
N GLN A 175 -17.80 13.35 8.55
CA GLN A 175 -18.79 12.63 7.73
C GLN A 175 -18.22 12.31 6.35
N LEU A 176 -17.43 11.25 6.21
CA LEU A 176 -17.23 10.58 4.92
C LEU A 176 -17.51 9.09 5.08
N ILE A 177 -18.79 8.76 4.91
CA ILE A 177 -19.28 7.43 4.58
C ILE A 177 -18.92 7.22 3.11
N GLY A 178 -17.99 6.32 2.84
CA GLY A 178 -17.58 5.97 1.49
C GLY A 178 -16.08 6.16 1.30
N LEU A 179 -15.32 5.21 1.86
CA LEU A 179 -13.88 5.04 1.65
C LEU A 179 -13.01 6.21 2.15
N HIS A 180 -11.72 5.97 2.40
CA HIS A 180 -10.68 7.02 2.59
C HIS A 180 -10.29 7.53 3.99
N VAL A 181 -10.83 7.04 5.11
CA VAL A 181 -10.38 7.53 6.44
C VAL A 181 -9.99 6.42 7.43
N ARG A 182 -9.95 5.14 7.03
CA ARG A 182 -9.58 4.04 7.93
C ARG A 182 -8.27 3.33 7.60
N ASP A 183 -7.36 4.01 6.91
CA ASP A 183 -6.04 3.44 6.66
C ASP A 183 -5.09 3.64 7.86
N ASN A 184 -5.46 4.40 8.90
CA ASN A 184 -4.64 4.70 10.08
C ASN A 184 -5.42 4.74 11.43
N ALA A 185 -6.63 4.22 11.49
CA ALA A 185 -7.44 4.21 12.73
C ALA A 185 -7.84 2.79 13.12
N GLU A 186 -6.87 2.03 13.62
CA GLU A 186 -7.01 1.00 14.66
C GLU A 186 -5.62 0.71 15.26
#